data_AF-A0AAN0NGR8-F1
#
_entry.id   AF-A0AAN0NGR8-F1
#
_cell.length_a   1.000
_cell.length_b   1.000
_cell.length_c   1.000
_cell.angle_alpha   90.00
_cell.angle_beta   90.00
_cell.angle_gamma   90.00
#
_symmetry.space_group_name_H-M   'P 1'
#
loop_
_entity.id
_entity.type
_entity.pdbx_description
1 polymer ?
#
loop_
_entity_poly.entity_id
_entity_poly.type
_entity_poly.pdbx_seq_one_letter_code
_entity_poly.pdbx_strand_id
1 'polypeptide(L)'
;MKRLVAASLFALMPMPALSDTDCASLWVEVRSLAASFGAADRIGQITSAEDGWCNFATADATLSQRASVAGRFQIAELDNTRSVELEFSGQDTPLGPLEGRMEISQDTLTGAVQVHVFDVQGADGRGLRMNGQLHGAAFEDAAQAQEALADVAFTALSFDFIVTPDALGDLRIDFSDVTRASVDMALREVTAPQVSGQTKREFLRFVGAAPNAQGTLRATVEAAERRTVLSLVAPFFALGNAPSDDAIARAFEAALDSATLTVTWNPGRM
;
A
#
# COMPACT_ATOMS: atom_id res chain seq x y z
N MET A 1 -6.14 6.39 1.94
CA MET A 1 -5.08 6.12 2.94
C MET A 1 -5.64 5.70 4.30
N LYS A 2 -6.39 6.53 5.05
CA LYS A 2 -6.97 6.13 6.36
C LYS A 2 -7.82 4.84 6.34
N ARG A 3 -8.63 4.64 5.29
CA ARG A 3 -9.45 3.42 5.08
C ARG A 3 -8.60 2.17 4.77
N LEU A 4 -7.45 2.37 4.12
CA LEU A 4 -6.50 1.34 3.75
C LEU A 4 -5.63 0.90 4.95
N VAL A 5 -5.28 1.87 5.80
CA VAL A 5 -4.62 1.65 7.10
C VAL A 5 -5.58 0.94 8.05
N ALA A 6 -6.85 1.35 8.11
CA ALA A 6 -7.87 0.61 8.83
C ALA A 6 -7.95 -0.84 8.31
N ALA A 7 -8.13 -1.04 6.99
CA ALA A 7 -8.14 -2.34 6.29
C ALA A 7 -6.95 -3.25 6.66
N SER A 8 -5.72 -2.71 6.68
CA SER A 8 -4.52 -3.47 7.03
C SER A 8 -4.38 -3.71 8.54
N LEU A 9 -4.93 -2.84 9.40
CA LEU A 9 -5.07 -3.11 10.84
C LEU A 9 -6.00 -4.30 11.11
N PHE A 10 -7.06 -4.51 10.31
CA PHE A 10 -7.92 -5.69 10.44
C PHE A 10 -7.16 -7.01 10.25
N ALA A 11 -6.14 -7.02 9.39
CA ALA A 11 -5.37 -8.22 9.09
C ALA A 11 -4.44 -8.66 10.23
N LEU A 12 -4.22 -7.78 11.22
CA LEU A 12 -3.25 -7.99 12.29
C LEU A 12 -3.88 -8.11 13.67
N MET A 13 -5.21 -7.98 13.78
CA MET A 13 -5.89 -8.05 15.08
C MET A 13 -5.68 -9.42 15.75
N PRO A 14 -5.51 -9.45 17.09
CA PRO A 14 -5.53 -10.67 17.86
C PRO A 14 -6.95 -11.24 17.80
N MET A 15 -7.17 -12.21 16.92
CA MET A 15 -8.49 -12.79 16.65
C MET A 15 -8.81 -14.13 17.35
N PRO A 16 -8.20 -14.56 18.50
CA PRO A 16 -8.55 -15.84 19.11
C PRO A 16 -10.00 -15.89 19.65
N ALA A 17 -10.76 -14.78 19.60
CA ALA A 17 -12.17 -14.71 19.99
C ALA A 17 -13.17 -14.88 18.81
N LEU A 18 -12.69 -15.07 17.57
CA LEU A 18 -13.49 -14.81 16.37
C LEU A 18 -13.80 -16.05 15.52
N SER A 19 -13.57 -17.26 16.05
CA SER A 19 -13.84 -18.52 15.32
C SER A 19 -15.32 -18.89 15.21
N ASP A 20 -16.28 -18.09 15.70
CA ASP A 20 -17.71 -18.48 15.74
C ASP A 20 -18.73 -17.31 15.72
N THR A 21 -18.36 -16.12 15.22
CA THR A 21 -19.17 -14.89 15.38
C THR A 21 -19.77 -14.33 14.08
N ASP A 22 -21.06 -13.91 14.14
CA ASP A 22 -21.75 -13.17 13.07
C ASP A 22 -21.02 -11.84 12.75
N CYS A 23 -21.01 -11.41 11.48
CA CYS A 23 -20.31 -10.19 11.02
C CYS A 23 -20.63 -8.95 11.86
N ALA A 24 -21.84 -8.87 12.41
CA ALA A 24 -22.26 -7.78 13.29
C ALA A 24 -21.48 -7.73 14.61
N SER A 25 -21.09 -8.87 15.17
CA SER A 25 -20.32 -8.96 16.42
C SER A 25 -18.83 -8.71 16.21
N LEU A 26 -18.25 -9.26 15.13
CA LEU A 26 -16.91 -8.89 14.63
C LEU A 26 -16.77 -7.38 14.48
N TRP A 27 -17.84 -6.73 14.01
CA TRP A 27 -17.83 -5.30 13.77
C TRP A 27 -17.75 -4.43 15.02
N VAL A 28 -18.32 -4.85 16.14
CA VAL A 28 -18.31 -4.02 17.36
C VAL A 28 -16.86 -3.79 17.83
N GLU A 29 -16.05 -4.85 17.82
CA GLU A 29 -14.64 -4.80 18.20
C GLU A 29 -13.83 -3.98 17.20
N VAL A 30 -14.05 -4.22 15.90
CA VAL A 30 -13.45 -3.43 14.83
C VAL A 30 -13.78 -1.95 14.97
N ARG A 31 -15.05 -1.60 15.19
CA ARG A 31 -15.48 -0.20 15.25
C ARG A 31 -14.83 0.50 16.42
N SER A 32 -14.69 -0.19 17.55
CA SER A 32 -13.95 0.30 18.71
C SER A 32 -12.48 0.58 18.37
N LEU A 33 -11.82 -0.33 17.65
CA LEU A 33 -10.46 -0.13 17.17
C LEU A 33 -10.38 1.02 16.16
N ALA A 34 -11.21 1.03 15.13
CA ALA A 34 -11.27 2.10 14.14
C ALA A 34 -11.58 3.47 14.78
N ALA A 35 -12.29 3.51 15.91
CA ALA A 35 -12.54 4.73 16.69
C ALA A 35 -11.23 5.34 17.21
N SER A 36 -10.29 4.51 17.66
CA SER A 36 -8.99 4.98 18.16
C SER A 36 -8.14 5.64 17.05
N PHE A 37 -8.42 5.33 15.79
CA PHE A 37 -7.83 5.96 14.61
C PHE A 37 -8.70 7.09 14.01
N GLY A 38 -9.81 7.47 14.66
CA GLY A 38 -10.73 8.50 14.18
C GLY A 38 -11.55 8.11 12.95
N ALA A 39 -11.81 6.80 12.76
CA ALA A 39 -12.49 6.24 11.60
C ALA A 39 -13.85 5.58 11.92
N ALA A 40 -14.26 5.48 13.19
CA ALA A 40 -15.46 4.74 13.62
C ALA A 40 -16.80 5.23 13.07
N ASP A 41 -16.91 6.51 12.71
CA ASP A 41 -18.17 7.10 12.24
C ASP A 41 -18.31 7.07 10.72
N ARG A 42 -17.30 6.55 10.00
CA ARG A 42 -17.27 6.57 8.52
C ARG A 42 -17.85 5.33 7.86
N ILE A 43 -18.28 4.35 8.65
CA ILE A 43 -18.75 3.06 8.17
C ILE A 43 -20.14 2.82 8.77
N GLY A 44 -21.11 2.63 7.89
CA GLY A 44 -22.54 2.55 8.18
C GLY A 44 -22.97 1.12 8.51
N GLN A 45 -23.84 0.55 7.67
CA GLN A 45 -24.46 -0.76 7.91
C GLN A 45 -23.55 -1.91 7.49
N ILE A 46 -23.62 -3.02 8.25
CA ILE A 46 -22.97 -4.28 7.90
C ILE A 46 -24.00 -5.38 7.77
N THR A 47 -23.79 -6.21 6.74
CA THR A 47 -24.64 -7.36 6.46
C THR A 47 -23.78 -8.55 6.08
N SER A 48 -24.01 -9.68 6.74
CA SER A 48 -23.47 -10.98 6.37
C SER A 48 -24.13 -11.45 5.07
N ALA A 49 -23.34 -11.84 4.07
CA ALA A 49 -23.81 -12.49 2.86
C ALA A 49 -23.79 -14.01 3.00
N GLU A 50 -24.59 -14.70 2.17
CA GLU A 50 -24.75 -16.16 2.22
C GLU A 50 -23.47 -16.95 1.88
N ASP A 51 -22.50 -16.30 1.24
CA ASP A 51 -21.19 -16.85 0.84
C ASP A 51 -20.09 -16.62 1.89
N GLY A 52 -20.44 -16.10 3.06
CA GLY A 52 -19.52 -15.83 4.17
C GLY A 52 -18.78 -14.49 4.06
N TRP A 53 -19.11 -13.63 3.09
CA TRP A 53 -18.60 -12.27 3.03
C TRP A 53 -19.37 -11.34 3.97
N CYS A 54 -18.65 -10.45 4.66
CA CYS A 54 -19.22 -9.33 5.37
C CYS A 54 -19.23 -8.11 4.44
N ASN A 55 -20.42 -7.57 4.15
CA ASN A 55 -20.55 -6.33 3.37
C ASN A 55 -20.59 -5.12 4.31
N PHE A 56 -19.81 -4.09 4.00
CA PHE A 56 -19.68 -2.85 4.74
C PHE A 56 -20.13 -1.68 3.85
N ALA A 57 -21.28 -1.10 4.15
CA ALA A 57 -21.74 0.14 3.52
C ALA A 57 -21.12 1.34 4.24
N THR A 58 -20.54 2.31 3.52
CA THR A 58 -20.05 3.54 4.14
C THR A 58 -21.21 4.47 4.54
N ALA A 59 -21.10 5.16 5.68
CA ALA A 59 -22.16 6.04 6.19
C ALA A 59 -22.36 7.31 5.34
N ASP A 60 -21.31 7.74 4.62
CA ASP A 60 -21.26 8.96 3.82
C ASP A 60 -21.57 8.75 2.32
N ALA A 61 -22.09 7.58 1.93
CA ALA A 61 -22.42 7.30 0.54
C ALA A 61 -23.58 8.19 0.07
N THR A 62 -23.28 9.27 -0.66
CA THR A 62 -24.30 10.00 -1.42
C THR A 62 -24.94 9.06 -2.45
N LEU A 63 -26.24 9.22 -2.70
CA LEU A 63 -27.05 8.33 -3.55
C LEU A 63 -26.50 8.08 -4.96
N SER A 64 -25.58 8.92 -5.45
CA SER A 64 -24.99 8.85 -6.79
C SER A 64 -23.80 7.90 -6.93
N GLN A 65 -23.04 7.60 -5.87
CA GLN A 65 -21.92 6.66 -5.89
C GLN A 65 -21.80 5.94 -4.54
N ARG A 66 -22.28 4.69 -4.48
CA ARG A 66 -22.13 3.86 -3.28
C ARG A 66 -20.73 3.26 -3.26
N ALA A 67 -19.82 3.90 -2.54
CA ALA A 67 -18.59 3.25 -2.14
C ALA A 67 -18.94 2.04 -1.25
N SER A 68 -18.66 0.82 -1.71
CA SER A 68 -18.86 -0.41 -0.95
C SER A 68 -17.50 -1.00 -0.57
N VAL A 69 -17.45 -1.63 0.59
CA VAL A 69 -16.35 -2.51 0.98
C VAL A 69 -16.98 -3.85 1.31
N ALA A 70 -16.43 -4.95 0.81
CA ALA A 70 -16.76 -6.29 1.22
C ALA A 70 -15.49 -6.93 1.78
N GLY A 71 -15.61 -7.74 2.80
CA GLY A 71 -14.47 -8.41 3.41
C GLY A 71 -14.82 -9.79 3.90
N ARG A 72 -13.88 -10.71 3.78
CA ARG A 72 -13.98 -12.07 4.29
C ARG A 72 -12.77 -12.37 5.14
N PHE A 73 -13.04 -13.03 6.27
CA PHE A 73 -12.03 -13.47 7.21
C PHE A 73 -12.01 -14.99 7.20
N GLN A 74 -10.82 -15.58 7.01
CA GLN A 74 -10.66 -17.03 7.04
C GLN A 74 -9.54 -17.40 8.00
N ILE A 75 -9.90 -18.17 9.03
CA ILE A 75 -8.96 -18.70 10.03
C ILE A 75 -8.76 -20.19 9.73
N ALA A 76 -7.52 -20.59 9.45
CA ALA A 76 -7.15 -21.99 9.27
C ALA A 76 -6.34 -22.45 10.51
N GLU A 77 -7.04 -22.96 11.53
CA GLU A 77 -6.41 -23.36 12.80
C GLU A 77 -5.34 -24.44 12.63
N LEU A 78 -5.52 -25.35 11.66
CA LEU A 78 -4.60 -26.46 11.39
C LEU A 78 -3.22 -26.02 10.89
N ASP A 79 -3.14 -24.87 10.23
CA ASP A 79 -1.92 -24.38 9.57
C ASP A 79 -1.27 -23.20 10.33
N ASN A 80 -1.71 -22.90 11.56
CA ASN A 80 -1.31 -21.71 12.32
C ASN A 80 -1.37 -20.42 11.49
N THR A 81 -2.34 -20.36 10.57
CA THR A 81 -2.43 -19.28 9.58
C THR A 81 -3.79 -18.60 9.69
N ARG A 82 -3.75 -17.26 9.72
CA ARG A 82 -4.93 -16.40 9.61
C ARG A 82 -4.87 -15.70 8.28
N SER A 83 -5.99 -15.49 7.61
CA SER A 83 -6.05 -14.75 6.36
C SER A 83 -7.24 -13.82 6.31
N VAL A 84 -7.02 -12.67 5.68
CA VAL A 84 -8.03 -11.64 5.47
C VAL A 84 -8.03 -11.28 4.00
N GLU A 85 -9.20 -11.31 3.41
CA GLU A 85 -9.46 -10.86 2.06
C GLU A 85 -10.44 -9.69 2.10
N LEU A 86 -10.07 -8.57 1.48
CA LEU A 86 -10.92 -7.39 1.38
C LEU A 86 -11.04 -6.98 -0.08
N GLU A 87 -12.24 -6.59 -0.47
CA GLU A 87 -12.55 -5.94 -1.73
C GLU A 87 -13.23 -4.60 -1.46
N PHE A 88 -12.88 -3.57 -2.20
CA PHE A 88 -13.55 -2.29 -2.12
C PHE A 88 -13.81 -1.73 -3.51
N SER A 89 -14.93 -1.04 -3.67
CA SER A 89 -15.33 -0.43 -4.93
C SER A 89 -15.85 0.98 -4.71
N GLY A 90 -15.66 1.84 -5.71
CA GLY A 90 -16.19 3.21 -5.74
C GLY A 90 -15.68 4.10 -4.60
N GLN A 91 -14.51 3.79 -4.02
CA GLN A 91 -13.93 4.62 -2.97
C GLN A 91 -13.28 5.85 -3.59
N ASP A 92 -13.84 7.04 -3.32
CA ASP A 92 -13.21 8.30 -3.73
C ASP A 92 -11.86 8.48 -3.03
N THR A 93 -10.82 8.61 -3.85
CA THR A 93 -9.47 8.95 -3.42
C THR A 93 -9.03 10.23 -4.14
N PRO A 94 -7.92 10.87 -3.73
CA PRO A 94 -7.28 11.92 -4.52
C PRO A 94 -6.92 11.49 -5.95
N LEU A 95 -6.93 10.19 -6.25
CA LEU A 95 -6.70 9.59 -7.56
C LEU A 95 -8.01 9.12 -8.22
N GLY A 96 -9.17 9.65 -7.82
CA GLY A 96 -10.48 9.27 -8.35
C GLY A 96 -11.10 8.04 -7.64
N PRO A 97 -12.23 7.52 -8.15
CA PRO A 97 -12.86 6.33 -7.62
C PRO A 97 -11.99 5.11 -7.93
N LEU A 98 -11.55 4.43 -6.86
CA LEU A 98 -10.73 3.23 -6.98
C LEU A 98 -11.51 1.99 -6.56
N GLU A 99 -11.30 0.93 -7.31
CA GLU A 99 -11.56 -0.45 -6.93
C GLU A 99 -10.28 -1.04 -6.36
N GLY A 100 -10.39 -2.01 -5.46
CA GLY A 100 -9.19 -2.68 -4.98
C GLY A 100 -9.47 -3.96 -4.23
N ARG A 101 -8.44 -4.78 -4.14
CA ARG A 101 -8.43 -6.06 -3.47
C ARG A 101 -7.19 -6.17 -2.61
N MET A 102 -7.34 -6.71 -1.42
CA MET A 102 -6.24 -6.96 -0.50
C MET A 102 -6.38 -8.36 0.07
N GLU A 103 -5.32 -9.15 -0.01
CA GLU A 103 -5.23 -10.48 0.56
C GLU A 103 -3.96 -10.55 1.39
N ILE A 104 -4.12 -10.78 2.70
CA ILE A 104 -3.04 -10.85 3.66
C ILE A 104 -3.20 -12.14 4.46
N SER A 105 -2.10 -12.83 4.72
CA SER A 105 -2.07 -13.89 5.73
C SER A 105 -1.06 -13.61 6.83
N GLN A 106 -1.33 -14.12 8.03
CA GLN A 106 -0.45 -14.05 9.18
C GLN A 106 -0.15 -15.46 9.69
N ASP A 107 1.13 -15.74 9.93
CA ASP A 107 1.58 -16.87 10.75
C ASP A 107 1.40 -16.50 12.22
N THR A 108 0.54 -17.21 12.94
CA THR A 108 0.18 -16.89 14.32
C THR A 108 1.24 -17.28 15.33
N LEU A 109 2.20 -18.13 14.97
CA LEU A 109 3.32 -18.51 15.83
C LEU A 109 4.45 -17.49 15.75
N THR A 110 4.74 -17.01 14.54
CA THR A 110 5.89 -16.12 14.30
C THR A 110 5.52 -14.65 14.18
N GLY A 111 4.23 -14.33 14.00
CA GLY A 111 3.75 -12.98 13.72
C GLY A 111 4.08 -12.49 12.31
N ALA A 112 4.64 -13.33 11.43
CA ALA A 112 4.96 -12.96 10.07
C ALA A 112 3.69 -12.70 9.24
N VAL A 113 3.72 -11.68 8.38
CA VAL A 113 2.54 -11.19 7.65
C VAL A 113 2.84 -11.19 6.15
N GLN A 114 2.28 -12.12 5.41
CA GLN A 114 2.41 -12.15 3.96
C GLN A 114 1.33 -11.28 3.33
N VAL A 115 1.72 -10.29 2.51
CA VAL A 115 0.79 -9.62 1.60
C VAL A 115 0.81 -10.39 0.29
N HIS A 116 -0.23 -11.18 0.04
CA HIS A 116 -0.37 -11.99 -1.18
C HIS A 116 -0.77 -11.10 -2.35
N VAL A 117 -1.75 -10.24 -2.10
CA VAL A 117 -2.28 -9.31 -3.10
C VAL A 117 -2.58 -7.99 -2.41
N PHE A 118 -2.12 -6.91 -3.00
CA PHE A 118 -2.69 -5.60 -2.80
C PHE A 118 -2.85 -4.99 -4.19
N ASP A 119 -4.07 -4.77 -4.64
CA ASP A 119 -4.34 -4.22 -5.96
C ASP A 119 -5.34 -3.08 -5.79
N VAL A 120 -5.06 -1.96 -6.46
CA VAL A 120 -5.92 -0.79 -6.47
C VAL A 120 -5.94 -0.24 -7.87
N GLN A 121 -7.12 -0.17 -8.49
CA GLN A 121 -7.28 0.26 -9.87
C GLN A 121 -8.38 1.31 -10.01
N GLY A 122 -8.13 2.33 -10.82
CA GLY A 122 -9.13 3.30 -11.26
C GLY A 122 -9.88 2.83 -12.49
N ALA A 123 -11.05 3.41 -12.74
CA ALA A 123 -11.89 3.08 -13.90
C ALA A 123 -11.21 3.36 -15.26
N ASP A 124 -10.23 4.27 -15.29
CA ASP A 124 -9.37 4.58 -16.44
C ASP A 124 -8.24 3.56 -16.65
N GLY A 125 -8.19 2.50 -15.83
CA GLY A 125 -7.19 1.43 -15.91
C GLY A 125 -5.89 1.73 -15.18
N ARG A 126 -5.71 2.95 -14.63
CA ARG A 126 -4.55 3.29 -13.79
C ARG A 126 -4.59 2.51 -12.49
N GLY A 127 -3.46 2.31 -11.84
CA GLY A 127 -3.49 1.58 -10.58
C GLY A 127 -2.14 1.36 -9.93
N LEU A 128 -2.21 0.70 -8.79
CA LEU A 128 -1.08 0.23 -8.02
C LEU A 128 -1.36 -1.21 -7.60
N ARG A 129 -0.47 -2.11 -7.99
CA ARG A 129 -0.39 -3.44 -7.41
C ARG A 129 0.85 -3.53 -6.53
N MET A 130 0.73 -4.13 -5.37
CA MET A 130 1.81 -4.42 -4.45
C MET A 130 1.74 -5.87 -4.02
N ASN A 131 2.89 -6.49 -3.91
CA ASN A 131 3.08 -7.80 -3.31
C ASN A 131 4.38 -7.81 -2.51
N GLY A 132 4.43 -8.57 -1.43
CA GLY A 132 5.63 -8.64 -0.62
C GLY A 132 5.43 -9.29 0.74
N GLN A 133 6.55 -9.52 1.42
CA GLN A 133 6.53 -10.11 2.75
C GLN A 133 6.71 -8.99 3.77
N LEU A 134 5.74 -8.87 4.67
CA LEU A 134 5.81 -7.99 5.82
C LEU A 134 6.01 -8.82 7.10
N HIS A 135 6.58 -8.19 8.11
CA HIS A 135 6.76 -8.76 9.42
C HIS A 135 6.28 -7.71 10.41
N GLY A 136 5.21 -8.01 11.15
CA GLY A 136 4.71 -7.16 12.21
C GLY A 136 4.95 -7.82 13.57
N ALA A 137 5.02 -7.00 14.62
CA ALA A 137 4.85 -7.52 15.96
C ALA A 137 3.38 -7.97 16.14
N ALA A 138 3.16 -9.04 16.90
CA ALA A 138 1.83 -9.34 17.40
C ALA A 138 1.41 -8.23 18.38
N PHE A 139 0.12 -7.92 18.42
CA PHE A 139 -0.43 -6.95 19.36
C PHE A 139 -1.74 -7.46 19.95
N GLU A 140 -2.05 -7.05 21.17
CA GLU A 140 -3.23 -7.49 21.93
C GLU A 140 -4.35 -6.44 21.94
N ASP A 141 -4.02 -5.17 21.70
CA ASP A 141 -4.97 -4.05 21.76
C ASP A 141 -4.66 -2.94 20.74
N ALA A 142 -5.51 -1.91 20.74
CA ALA A 142 -5.42 -0.77 19.84
C ALA A 142 -4.15 0.08 19.97
N ALA A 143 -3.62 0.23 21.19
CA ALA A 143 -2.42 1.01 21.43
C ALA A 143 -1.18 0.24 20.92
N GLN A 144 -1.11 -1.05 21.23
CA GLN A 144 -0.08 -1.93 20.70
C GLN A 144 -0.18 -2.10 19.18
N ALA A 145 -1.38 -2.05 18.60
CA ALA A 145 -1.56 -2.08 17.14
C ALA A 145 -0.90 -0.87 16.46
N GLN A 146 -0.98 0.32 17.07
CA GLN A 146 -0.35 1.53 16.55
C GLN A 146 1.18 1.42 16.56
N GLU A 147 1.73 0.88 17.64
CA GLU A 147 3.17 0.62 17.77
C GLU A 147 3.62 -0.45 16.78
N ALA A 148 2.90 -1.57 16.72
CA ALA A 148 3.19 -2.67 15.80
C ALA A 148 3.13 -2.25 14.33
N LEU A 149 2.23 -1.33 13.95
CA LEU A 149 2.19 -0.75 12.60
C LEU A 149 3.44 0.08 12.27
N ALA A 150 3.94 0.86 13.22
CA ALA A 150 5.15 1.65 13.03
C ALA A 150 6.38 0.74 12.83
N ASP A 151 6.34 -0.44 13.45
CA ASP A 151 7.40 -1.45 13.42
C ASP A 151 7.24 -2.49 12.30
N VAL A 152 6.22 -2.36 11.43
CA VAL A 152 6.06 -3.27 10.28
C VAL A 152 7.31 -3.21 9.42
N ALA A 153 7.99 -4.34 9.34
CA ALA A 153 9.22 -4.52 8.61
C ALA A 153 9.04 -5.35 7.34
N PHE A 154 9.95 -5.19 6.39
CA PHE A 154 9.99 -5.96 5.14
C PHE A 154 11.42 -6.42 4.87
N THR A 155 11.53 -7.46 4.05
CA THR A 155 12.80 -7.89 3.41
C THR A 155 12.72 -7.69 1.90
N ALA A 156 11.55 -7.88 1.31
CA ALA A 156 11.29 -7.60 -0.10
C ALA A 156 9.87 -7.04 -0.30
N LEU A 157 9.79 -5.92 -1.01
CA LEU A 157 8.54 -5.31 -1.48
C LEU A 157 8.62 -5.07 -2.97
N SER A 158 7.54 -5.40 -3.69
CA SER A 158 7.40 -5.10 -5.10
C SER A 158 6.12 -4.33 -5.35
N PHE A 159 6.25 -3.27 -6.15
CA PHE A 159 5.19 -2.35 -6.54
C PHE A 159 5.13 -2.30 -8.07
N ASP A 160 3.96 -2.52 -8.62
CA ASP A 160 3.61 -2.34 -10.02
C ASP A 160 2.68 -1.14 -10.13
N PHE A 161 3.23 -0.01 -10.57
CA PHE A 161 2.44 1.17 -10.91
C PHE A 161 1.93 1.04 -12.33
N ILE A 162 0.62 0.90 -12.50
CA ILE A 162 -0.04 0.87 -13.80
C ILE A 162 -0.30 2.32 -14.21
N VAL A 163 0.46 2.78 -15.19
CA VAL A 163 0.49 4.18 -15.64
C VAL A 163 -0.34 4.32 -16.90
N THR A 164 -1.18 5.36 -16.92
CA THR A 164 -1.93 5.85 -18.08
C THR A 164 -1.61 7.33 -18.30
N PRO A 165 -1.78 7.86 -19.52
CA PRO A 165 -1.60 9.30 -19.78
C PRO A 165 -2.50 10.16 -18.88
N ASP A 166 -3.74 9.74 -18.66
CA ASP A 166 -4.70 10.43 -17.79
C ASP A 166 -4.22 10.45 -16.33
N ALA A 167 -3.65 9.34 -15.83
CA ALA A 167 -3.06 9.29 -14.50
C ALA A 167 -1.89 10.28 -14.33
N LEU A 168 -1.03 10.40 -15.35
CA LEU A 168 0.07 11.38 -15.33
C LEU A 168 -0.45 12.81 -15.37
N GLY A 169 -1.48 13.08 -16.18
CA GLY A 169 -2.16 14.37 -16.23
C GLY A 169 -2.75 14.78 -14.88
N ASP A 170 -3.38 13.84 -14.18
CA ASP A 170 -3.98 14.05 -12.86
C ASP A 170 -2.94 14.28 -11.75
N LEU A 171 -1.80 13.59 -11.82
CA LEU A 171 -0.69 13.77 -10.86
C LEU A 171 -0.07 15.17 -10.94
N ARG A 172 -0.24 15.87 -12.06
CA ARG A 172 0.34 17.21 -12.31
C ARG A 172 1.84 17.28 -12.04
N ILE A 173 2.54 16.16 -12.19
CA ILE A 173 4.00 16.09 -12.10
C ILE A 173 4.54 16.53 -13.45
N ASP A 174 5.30 17.63 -13.46
CA ASP A 174 6.03 18.03 -14.65
C ASP A 174 7.32 17.24 -14.76
N PHE A 175 7.39 16.35 -15.75
CA PHE A 175 8.57 15.56 -16.03
C PHE A 175 9.56 16.28 -16.96
N SER A 176 9.25 17.48 -17.48
CA SER A 176 10.16 18.21 -18.38
C SER A 176 11.49 18.56 -17.73
N ASP A 177 11.48 18.75 -16.41
CA ASP A 177 12.67 19.10 -15.62
C ASP A 177 13.44 17.85 -15.16
N VAL A 178 12.87 16.66 -15.37
CA VAL A 178 13.53 15.38 -15.08
C VAL A 178 14.42 14.99 -16.26
N THR A 179 15.64 15.53 -16.23
CA THR A 179 16.70 15.21 -17.18
C THR A 179 17.59 14.10 -16.62
N ARG A 180 18.40 13.50 -17.50
CA ARG A 180 19.47 12.60 -17.06
C ARG A 180 20.40 13.27 -16.03
N ALA A 181 20.73 14.55 -16.23
CA ALA A 181 21.61 15.28 -15.33
C ALA A 181 20.97 15.50 -13.95
N SER A 182 19.67 15.82 -13.87
CA SER A 182 18.99 15.96 -12.58
C SER A 182 18.82 14.62 -11.87
N VAL A 183 18.56 13.52 -12.59
CA VAL A 183 18.55 12.17 -11.99
C VAL A 183 19.94 11.74 -11.51
N ASP A 184 21.00 11.99 -12.29
CA ASP A 184 22.37 11.68 -11.88
C ASP A 184 22.80 12.52 -10.67
N MET A 185 22.33 13.77 -10.56
CA MET A 185 22.58 14.65 -9.42
C MET A 185 21.80 14.22 -8.18
N ALA A 186 20.50 13.94 -8.32
CA ALA A 186 19.66 13.44 -7.23
C ALA A 186 20.13 12.08 -6.70
N LEU A 187 20.76 11.26 -7.53
CA LEU A 187 21.29 9.95 -7.14
C LEU A 187 22.81 9.95 -6.99
N ARG A 188 23.44 11.12 -6.79
CA ARG A 188 24.89 11.25 -6.71
C ARG A 188 25.47 10.53 -5.49
N GLU A 189 24.81 10.70 -4.35
CA GLU A 189 25.22 10.09 -3.07
C GLU A 189 24.68 8.65 -2.91
N VAL A 190 23.78 8.22 -3.81
CA VAL A 190 23.26 6.86 -3.81
C VAL A 190 24.24 5.94 -4.53
N THR A 191 24.77 4.96 -3.81
CA THR A 191 25.82 4.07 -4.32
C THR A 191 25.28 3.11 -5.38
N ALA A 192 26.15 2.66 -6.30
CA ALA A 192 25.78 1.73 -7.36
C ALA A 192 25.16 0.39 -6.86
N PRO A 193 25.54 -0.16 -5.70
CA PRO A 193 24.84 -1.30 -5.09
C PRO A 193 23.38 -1.00 -4.72
N GLN A 194 23.06 0.23 -4.32
CA GLN A 194 21.70 0.63 -3.93
C GLN A 194 20.83 0.91 -5.15
N VAL A 195 21.37 1.61 -6.16
CA VAL A 195 20.66 1.91 -7.40
C VAL A 195 21.55 1.61 -8.60
N SER A 196 21.20 0.56 -9.33
CA SER A 196 21.97 0.15 -10.51
C SER A 196 21.87 1.15 -11.67
N GLY A 197 22.88 1.17 -12.53
CA GLY A 197 22.80 1.94 -13.78
C GLY A 197 21.67 1.47 -14.70
N GLN A 198 21.20 0.22 -14.57
CA GLN A 198 20.02 -0.27 -15.28
C GLN A 198 18.74 0.37 -14.73
N THR A 199 18.57 0.40 -13.40
CA THR A 199 17.46 1.10 -12.72
C THR A 199 17.34 2.55 -13.20
N LYS A 200 18.47 3.28 -13.25
CA LYS A 200 18.50 4.67 -13.74
C LYS A 200 18.03 4.80 -15.18
N ARG A 201 18.49 3.91 -16.08
CA ARG A 201 18.08 3.91 -17.50
C ARG A 201 16.60 3.59 -17.67
N GLU A 202 16.08 2.63 -16.92
CA GLU A 202 14.67 2.25 -16.96
C GLU A 202 13.76 3.39 -16.48
N PHE A 203 14.13 4.06 -15.39
CA PHE A 203 13.43 5.25 -14.92
C PHE A 203 13.46 6.38 -15.96
N LEU A 204 14.62 6.69 -16.54
CA LEU A 204 14.74 7.70 -17.59
C LEU A 204 13.95 7.34 -18.85
N ARG A 205 13.83 6.05 -19.18
CA ARG A 205 13.00 5.57 -20.30
C ARG A 205 11.52 5.82 -20.04
N PHE A 206 11.06 5.61 -18.80
CA PHE A 206 9.70 5.96 -18.38
C PHE A 206 9.46 7.47 -18.46
N VAL A 207 10.37 8.28 -17.88
CA VAL A 207 10.30 9.75 -17.91
C VAL A 207 10.25 10.28 -19.34
N GLY A 208 11.07 9.75 -20.25
CA GLY A 208 11.08 10.13 -21.66
C GLY A 208 9.82 9.74 -22.44
N ALA A 209 8.99 8.84 -21.91
CA ALA A 209 7.68 8.51 -22.47
C ALA A 209 6.56 9.41 -21.94
N ALA A 210 6.75 10.08 -20.81
CA ALA A 210 5.79 11.03 -20.26
C ALA A 210 5.66 12.28 -21.17
N PRO A 211 4.48 12.92 -21.26
CA PRO A 211 3.24 12.61 -20.54
C PRO A 211 2.43 11.45 -21.16
N ASN A 212 2.86 10.91 -22.29
CA ASN A 212 2.12 9.88 -23.03
C ASN A 212 2.45 8.45 -22.60
N ALA A 213 3.05 8.27 -21.41
CA ALA A 213 3.47 6.96 -20.97
C ALA A 213 2.24 6.10 -20.65
N GLN A 214 2.23 4.89 -21.20
CA GLN A 214 1.23 3.86 -20.93
C GLN A 214 1.97 2.55 -20.70
N GLY A 215 1.65 1.85 -19.61
CA GLY A 215 2.35 0.61 -19.25
C GLY A 215 2.49 0.40 -17.75
N THR A 216 3.45 -0.41 -17.34
CA THR A 216 3.69 -0.74 -15.94
C THR A 216 5.11 -0.36 -15.53
N LEU A 217 5.23 0.51 -14.53
CA LEU A 217 6.49 0.80 -13.85
C LEU A 217 6.58 -0.12 -12.63
N ARG A 218 7.49 -1.09 -12.68
CA ARG A 218 7.78 -1.97 -11.55
C ARG A 218 8.91 -1.40 -10.72
N ALA A 219 8.71 -1.28 -9.41
CA ALA A 219 9.74 -0.93 -8.43
C ALA A 219 9.83 -2.05 -7.38
N THR A 220 11.01 -2.63 -7.22
CA THR A 220 11.30 -3.66 -6.22
C THR A 220 12.34 -3.13 -5.25
N VAL A 221 12.04 -3.21 -3.95
CA VAL A 221 12.93 -2.82 -2.86
C VAL A 221 13.30 -4.08 -2.09
N GLU A 222 14.58 -4.38 -2.02
CA GLU A 222 15.12 -5.51 -1.26
C GLU A 222 16.06 -4.99 -0.17
N ALA A 223 15.87 -5.43 1.07
CA ALA A 223 16.72 -5.08 2.19
C ALA A 223 17.52 -6.30 2.65
N ALA A 224 18.79 -6.07 3.02
CA ALA A 224 19.65 -7.14 3.53
C ALA A 224 19.17 -7.70 4.88
N GLU A 225 18.51 -6.84 5.67
CA GLU A 225 17.92 -7.16 6.96
C GLU A 225 16.47 -6.64 7.01
N ARG A 226 15.72 -7.04 8.04
CA ARG A 226 14.36 -6.55 8.27
C ARG A 226 14.37 -5.03 8.43
N ARG A 227 13.64 -4.34 7.57
CA ARG A 227 13.60 -2.88 7.54
C ARG A 227 12.17 -2.36 7.65
N THR A 228 11.92 -1.33 8.46
CA THR A 228 10.56 -0.81 8.62
C THR A 228 10.07 -0.12 7.36
N VAL A 229 8.79 -0.29 7.00
CA VAL A 229 8.15 0.43 5.89
C VAL A 229 8.25 1.93 6.13
N LEU A 230 8.14 2.38 7.39
CA LEU A 230 8.29 3.78 7.75
C LEU A 230 9.67 4.34 7.39
N SER A 231 10.75 3.57 7.57
CA SER A 231 12.10 4.02 7.21
C SER A 231 12.31 4.22 5.70
N LEU A 232 11.47 3.59 4.86
CA LEU A 232 11.47 3.80 3.42
C LEU A 232 10.76 5.10 3.02
N VAL A 233 9.68 5.46 3.70
CA VAL A 233 8.82 6.60 3.31
C VAL A 233 9.09 7.88 4.10
N ALA A 234 9.51 7.77 5.37
CA ALA A 234 9.70 8.91 6.26
C ALA A 234 10.68 9.96 5.74
N PRO A 235 11.81 9.61 5.09
CA PRO A 235 12.72 10.60 4.52
C PRO A 235 12.04 11.54 3.51
N PHE A 236 11.00 11.06 2.81
CA PHE A 236 10.28 11.85 1.81
C PHE A 236 9.24 12.80 2.43
N PHE A 237 8.75 12.53 3.65
CA PHE A 237 7.81 13.45 4.32
C PHE A 237 8.45 14.80 4.64
N ALA A 238 9.78 14.86 4.77
CA ALA A 238 10.52 16.08 5.03
C ALA A 238 10.74 16.96 3.79
N LEU A 239 10.36 16.52 2.58
CA LEU A 239 10.69 17.21 1.32
C LEU A 239 9.83 18.46 1.04
N GLY A 240 8.67 18.62 1.67
CA GLY A 240 7.83 19.83 1.51
C GLY A 240 7.42 20.13 0.06
N ASN A 241 6.97 21.37 -0.21
CA ASN A 241 6.39 21.75 -1.51
C ASN A 241 7.43 22.15 -2.59
N ALA A 242 8.70 22.33 -2.24
CA ALA A 242 9.76 22.73 -3.19
C ALA A 242 11.13 22.20 -2.71
N PRO A 243 11.38 20.88 -2.79
CA PRO A 243 12.63 20.29 -2.36
C PRO A 243 13.79 20.72 -3.29
N SER A 244 14.99 20.91 -2.73
CA SER A 244 16.21 21.01 -3.53
C SER A 244 16.69 19.63 -3.96
N ASP A 245 17.45 19.55 -5.07
CA ASP A 245 18.05 18.30 -5.54
C ASP A 245 18.86 17.59 -4.44
N ASP A 246 19.60 18.34 -3.62
CA ASP A 246 20.34 17.82 -2.46
C ASP A 246 19.41 17.25 -1.37
N ALA A 247 18.23 17.84 -1.16
CA ALA A 247 17.25 17.32 -0.21
C ALA A 247 16.65 16.00 -0.70
N ILE A 248 16.33 15.93 -2.00
CA ILE A 248 15.84 14.71 -2.65
C ILE A 248 16.91 13.62 -2.57
N ALA A 249 18.17 13.94 -2.87
CA ALA A 249 19.28 12.99 -2.81
C ALA A 249 19.45 12.38 -1.42
N ARG A 250 19.45 13.22 -0.38
CA ARG A 250 19.53 12.75 1.02
C ARG A 250 18.32 11.91 1.42
N ALA A 251 17.13 12.24 0.93
CA ALA A 251 15.94 11.44 1.18
C ALA A 251 16.07 10.05 0.55
N PHE A 252 16.54 9.94 -0.69
CA PHE A 252 16.82 8.65 -1.33
C PHE A 252 17.93 7.86 -0.64
N GLU A 253 19.03 8.52 -0.27
CA GLU A 253 20.12 7.88 0.47
C GLU A 253 19.62 7.29 1.78
N ALA A 254 18.91 8.08 2.59
CA ALA A 254 18.32 7.61 3.84
C ALA A 254 17.28 6.50 3.59
N ALA A 255 16.42 6.65 2.58
CA ALA A 255 15.39 5.66 2.26
C ALA A 255 15.94 4.36 1.68
N LEU A 256 17.15 4.35 1.12
CA LEU A 256 17.80 3.16 0.54
C LEU A 256 19.01 2.69 1.35
N ASP A 257 19.20 3.20 2.56
CA ASP A 257 20.23 2.67 3.46
C ASP A 257 20.04 1.16 3.69
N SER A 258 21.07 0.37 3.38
CA SER A 258 21.04 -1.10 3.44
C SER A 258 19.93 -1.77 2.61
N ALA A 259 19.40 -1.08 1.60
CA ALA A 259 18.41 -1.61 0.66
C ALA A 259 18.82 -1.34 -0.79
N THR A 260 18.33 -2.17 -1.70
CA THR A 260 18.50 -2.01 -3.14
C THR A 260 17.15 -1.65 -3.77
N LEU A 261 17.18 -0.79 -4.78
CA LEU A 261 16.03 -0.43 -5.59
C LEU A 261 16.25 -0.85 -7.04
N THR A 262 15.38 -1.72 -7.51
CA THR A 262 15.28 -2.11 -8.91
C THR A 262 14.05 -1.50 -9.53
N VAL A 263 14.21 -0.80 -10.65
CA VAL A 263 13.10 -0.23 -11.43
C VAL A 263 13.12 -0.83 -12.83
N THR A 264 11.95 -1.23 -13.32
CA THR A 264 11.76 -1.73 -14.68
C THR A 264 10.54 -1.06 -15.29
N TRP A 265 10.69 -0.51 -16.49
CA TRP A 265 9.56 0.04 -17.25
C TRP A 265 9.08 -0.97 -18.30
N ASN A 266 7.81 -1.35 -18.25
CA ASN A 266 7.18 -2.22 -19.25
C ASN A 266 6.17 -1.40 -20.04
N PRO A 267 6.54 -0.84 -21.20
CA PRO A 267 5.61 -0.07 -22.01
C PRO A 267 4.44 -0.96 -22.48
N GLY A 268 3.23 -0.45 -22.30
CA GLY A 268 2.01 -1.02 -22.85
C GLY A 268 1.90 -0.76 -24.35
N ARG A 269 1.07 -1.55 -25.02
CA ARG A 269 0.71 -1.27 -26.42
C ARG A 269 -0.33 -0.15 -26.42
N MET A 270 -0.07 0.91 -27.21
CA MET A 270 -1.08 1.91 -27.59
C MET A 270 -2.18 1.27 -28.43
#